data_AF-A0A949CJP3-F1
#
_entry.id   AF-A0A949CJP3-F1
#
_cell.length_a   1.000
_cell.length_b   1.000
_cell.length_c   1.000
_cell.angle_alpha   90.00
_cell.angle_beta   90.00
_cell.angle_gamma   90.00
#
_symmetry.space_group_name_H-M   'P 1'
#
loop_
_entity.id
_entity.type
_entity.pdbx_description
1 polymer ?
#
loop_
_entity_poly.entity_id
_entity_poly.type
_entity_poly.pdbx_seq_one_letter_code
_entity_poly.pdbx_strand_id
1 'polypeptide(L)'
;THDTSLPGNDHYHAMTAADIEGFRSEVARIRPLLGAREKHPLPTEEIARTNARRSIVVNRDLPAGHRISEADITYKRPGTGISPLFWDDVMGRVIKRDLAFDEVLQWGDLTER
;
A
#
# COMPACT_ATOMS: atom_id res chain seq x y z
N THR A 1 -36.91 -25.53 9.14
CA THR A 1 -37.61 -26.67 9.77
C THR A 1 -37.80 -26.40 11.25
N HIS A 2 -38.68 -27.09 11.96
CA HIS A 2 -38.71 -27.05 13.43
C HIS A 2 -37.83 -28.15 14.06
N ASP A 3 -37.46 -29.16 13.26
CA ASP A 3 -36.54 -30.24 13.62
C ASP A 3 -35.82 -30.73 12.36
N THR A 4 -34.48 -30.76 12.38
CA THR A 4 -33.63 -31.19 11.25
C THR A 4 -33.47 -32.70 11.17
N SER A 5 -33.89 -33.44 12.20
CA SER A 5 -33.84 -34.91 12.25
C SER A 5 -35.03 -35.60 11.60
N LEU A 6 -36.06 -34.85 11.18
CA LEU A 6 -37.24 -35.39 10.51
C LEU A 6 -36.90 -36.04 9.16
N PRO A 7 -37.63 -37.09 8.76
CA PRO A 7 -37.42 -37.75 7.48
C PRO A 7 -37.74 -36.83 6.31
N GLY A 8 -36.88 -36.83 5.30
CA GLY A 8 -37.01 -36.02 4.10
C GLY A 8 -35.79 -35.13 3.89
N ASN A 9 -35.32 -35.07 2.64
CA ASN A 9 -34.08 -34.40 2.27
C ASN A 9 -34.02 -32.93 2.74
N ASP A 10 -35.14 -32.23 2.64
CA ASP A 10 -35.21 -30.80 2.94
C ASP A 10 -35.13 -30.47 4.44
N HIS A 11 -35.44 -31.42 5.32
CA HIS A 11 -35.36 -31.20 6.77
C HIS A 11 -33.90 -31.14 7.25
N TYR A 12 -33.05 -32.05 6.77
CA TYR A 12 -31.62 -32.08 7.08
C TYR A 12 -30.88 -30.83 6.54
N HIS A 13 -31.31 -30.28 5.40
CA HIS A 13 -30.70 -29.10 4.78
C HIS A 13 -31.28 -27.76 5.27
N ALA A 14 -32.30 -27.77 6.14
CA ALA A 14 -32.93 -26.55 6.63
C ALA A 14 -32.28 -26.03 7.93
N MET A 15 -32.54 -24.77 8.25
CA MET A 15 -32.25 -24.18 9.56
C MET A 15 -33.48 -24.25 10.49
N THR A 16 -33.25 -24.43 11.78
CA THR A 16 -34.24 -24.21 12.84
C THR A 16 -34.36 -22.72 13.18
N ALA A 17 -35.34 -22.35 14.01
CA ALA A 17 -35.45 -20.99 14.53
C ALA A 17 -34.20 -20.58 15.33
N ALA A 18 -33.63 -21.50 16.11
CA ALA A 18 -32.40 -21.27 16.87
C ALA A 18 -31.19 -21.08 15.96
N ASP A 19 -31.08 -21.86 14.87
CA ASP A 19 -30.00 -21.70 13.88
C ASP A 19 -30.07 -20.34 13.18
N ILE A 20 -31.29 -19.88 12.85
CA ILE A 20 -31.50 -18.55 12.25
C ILE A 20 -31.11 -17.45 13.23
N GLU A 21 -31.43 -17.59 14.52
CA GLU A 21 -31.02 -16.63 15.55
C GLU A 21 -29.50 -16.57 15.70
N GLY A 22 -28.83 -17.73 15.70
CA GLY A 22 -27.38 -17.82 15.67
C GLY A 22 -26.77 -17.18 14.42
N PHE A 23 -27.31 -17.50 13.24
CA PHE A 23 -26.88 -16.90 11.98
C PHE A 23 -27.02 -15.38 11.98
N ARG A 24 -28.14 -14.84 12.45
CA ARG A 24 -28.36 -13.38 12.54
C ARG A 24 -27.36 -12.73 13.49
N SER A 25 -27.06 -13.38 14.61
CA SER A 25 -26.07 -12.91 15.58
C SER A 25 -24.67 -12.87 14.96
N GLU A 26 -24.28 -13.92 14.23
CA GLU A 26 -23.00 -13.96 13.53
C GLU A 26 -22.90 -12.93 12.40
N VAL A 27 -23.95 -12.77 11.60
CA VAL A 27 -24.01 -11.71 10.58
C VAL A 27 -23.86 -10.33 11.21
N ALA A 28 -24.54 -10.07 12.33
CA ALA A 28 -24.42 -8.80 13.05
C ALA A 28 -23.01 -8.58 13.61
N ARG A 29 -22.36 -9.64 14.10
CA ARG A 29 -20.97 -9.61 14.60
C ARG A 29 -19.95 -9.35 13.51
N ILE A 30 -20.14 -9.94 12.32
CA ILE A 30 -19.19 -9.84 11.19
C ILE A 30 -19.38 -8.56 10.38
N ARG A 31 -20.62 -8.06 10.25
CA ARG A 31 -20.93 -6.91 9.38
C ARG A 31 -20.02 -5.68 9.63
N PRO A 32 -19.70 -5.29 10.87
CA PRO A 32 -18.77 -4.17 11.11
C PRO A 32 -17.34 -4.44 10.65
N LEU A 33 -16.90 -5.70 10.61
CA LEU A 33 -15.55 -6.10 10.20
C LEU A 33 -15.30 -5.95 8.71
N LEU A 34 -16.36 -5.80 7.90
CA LEU A 34 -16.24 -5.57 6.45
C LEU A 34 -15.52 -4.24 6.14
N GLY A 35 -15.54 -3.29 7.08
CA GLY A 35 -14.83 -2.02 6.95
C GLY A 35 -15.29 -1.18 5.76
N ALA A 36 -14.38 -0.38 5.22
CA ALA A 36 -14.63 0.48 4.07
C ALA A 36 -14.46 -0.27 2.74
N ARG A 37 -15.27 0.10 1.74
CA ARG A 37 -15.17 -0.47 0.38
C ARG A 37 -13.89 -0.05 -0.34
N GLU A 38 -13.43 1.18 -0.10
CA GLU A 38 -12.20 1.71 -0.70
C GLU A 38 -10.99 1.40 0.17
N LYS A 39 -9.98 0.78 -0.44
CA LYS A 39 -8.74 0.43 0.26
C LYS A 39 -7.86 1.66 0.42
N HIS A 40 -7.74 2.11 1.66
CA HIS A 40 -6.84 3.17 2.07
C HIS A 40 -6.11 2.74 3.33
N PRO A 41 -4.91 3.29 3.57
CA PRO A 41 -4.16 3.01 4.79
C PRO A 41 -4.86 3.61 6.01
N LEU A 42 -4.73 2.94 7.15
CA LEU A 42 -5.10 3.50 8.45
C LEU A 42 -4.03 4.49 8.92
N PRO A 43 -4.40 5.48 9.75
CA PRO A 43 -3.43 6.42 10.33
C PRO A 43 -2.29 5.73 11.09
N THR A 44 -2.57 4.61 11.75
CA THR A 44 -1.58 3.80 12.48
C THR A 44 -0.58 3.09 11.56
N GLU A 45 -0.93 2.89 10.29
CA GLU A 45 -0.03 2.28 9.30
C GLU A 45 1.01 3.29 8.77
N GLU A 46 0.86 4.59 9.03
CA GLU A 46 1.70 5.61 8.39
C GLU A 46 3.19 5.45 8.70
N ILE A 47 3.55 5.14 9.95
CA ILE A 47 4.94 4.88 10.34
C ILE A 47 5.48 3.66 9.60
N ALA A 48 4.70 2.58 9.55
CA ALA A 48 5.09 1.36 8.85
C ALA A 48 5.24 1.63 7.34
N ARG A 49 4.36 2.43 6.75
CA ARG A 49 4.42 2.82 5.34
C ARG A 49 5.65 3.65 5.04
N THR A 50 5.94 4.68 5.82
CA THR A 50 7.14 5.52 5.64
C THR A 50 8.41 4.68 5.71
N ASN A 51 8.51 3.75 6.66
CA ASN A 51 9.70 2.90 6.80
C ASN A 51 9.80 1.80 5.73
N ALA A 52 8.67 1.21 5.31
CA ALA A 52 8.65 0.06 4.39
C ALA A 52 8.65 0.46 2.91
N ARG A 53 8.14 1.65 2.59
CA ARG A 53 8.18 2.21 1.23
C ARG A 53 9.61 2.58 0.84
N ARG A 54 9.81 2.71 -0.46
CA ARG A 54 11.10 3.06 -1.03
C ARG A 54 11.06 4.48 -1.56
N SER A 55 12.21 5.12 -1.56
CA SER A 55 12.51 6.36 -2.25
C SER A 55 13.53 6.09 -3.35
N ILE A 56 13.53 6.93 -4.37
CA ILE A 56 14.63 7.02 -5.32
C ILE A 56 15.84 7.57 -4.58
N VAL A 57 16.97 6.91 -4.75
CA VAL A 57 18.26 7.29 -4.18
C VAL A 57 19.29 7.35 -5.29
N VAL A 58 20.32 8.14 -5.07
CA VAL A 58 21.44 8.29 -5.99
C VAL A 58 22.38 7.08 -5.87
N ASN A 59 22.78 6.51 -7.00
CA ASN A 59 23.55 5.26 -7.09
C ASN A 59 25.06 5.47 -7.34
N ARG A 60 25.51 6.73 -7.41
CA ARG A 60 26.91 7.18 -7.45
C ARG A 60 26.96 8.68 -7.20
N ASP A 61 28.09 9.27 -6.83
CA ASP A 61 28.16 10.73 -6.71
C ASP A 61 27.76 11.44 -8.02
N LEU A 62 26.88 12.44 -7.93
CA LEU A 62 26.36 13.20 -9.07
C LEU A 62 26.63 14.70 -8.87
N PRO A 63 27.33 15.36 -9.80
CA PRO A 63 27.56 16.80 -9.71
C PRO A 63 26.32 17.61 -10.11
N ALA A 64 26.24 18.85 -9.63
CA ALA A 64 25.28 19.83 -10.11
C ALA A 64 25.38 20.00 -11.64
N GLY A 65 24.24 20.13 -12.31
CA GLY A 65 24.15 20.19 -13.77
C GLY A 65 24.13 18.82 -14.46
N HIS A 66 24.35 17.71 -13.74
CA HIS A 66 24.25 16.37 -14.31
C HIS A 66 22.82 16.02 -14.72
N ARG A 67 22.67 15.38 -15.88
CA ARG A 67 21.38 14.88 -16.38
C ARG A 67 21.19 13.42 -16.00
N ILE A 68 20.14 13.13 -15.26
CA ILE A 68 19.87 11.79 -14.70
C ILE A 68 19.61 10.77 -15.82
N SER A 69 20.33 9.66 -15.72
CA SER A 69 20.16 8.41 -16.48
C SER A 69 19.80 7.26 -15.54
N GLU A 70 19.44 6.11 -16.10
CA GLU A 70 18.97 4.96 -15.31
C GLU A 70 20.06 4.38 -14.40
N ALA A 71 21.33 4.47 -14.82
CA ALA A 71 22.47 4.02 -14.02
C ALA A 71 22.78 4.92 -12.82
N ASP A 72 22.27 6.15 -12.81
CA ASP A 72 22.54 7.16 -11.78
C ASP A 72 21.69 6.99 -10.53
N ILE A 73 20.56 6.29 -10.63
CA ILE A 73 19.58 6.18 -9.56
C ILE A 73 19.17 4.74 -9.32
N THR A 74 18.74 4.47 -8.11
CA THR A 74 18.11 3.21 -7.72
C THR A 74 17.03 3.52 -6.69
N TYR A 75 16.43 2.50 -6.05
CA TYR A 75 15.42 2.71 -5.02
C TYR A 75 15.71 1.92 -3.75
N LYS A 76 15.68 2.60 -2.61
CA LYS A 76 15.95 2.02 -1.28
C LYS A 76 14.92 2.48 -0.27
N ARG A 77 14.81 1.78 0.85
CA ARG A 77 14.04 2.24 2.02
C ARG A 77 14.86 3.27 2.79
N PRO A 78 14.23 4.20 3.53
CA PRO A 78 12.78 4.40 3.69
C PRO A 78 12.14 5.22 2.55
N GLY A 79 10.83 5.41 2.61
CA GLY A 79 10.00 6.17 1.66
C GLY A 79 9.89 7.65 2.01
N THR A 80 11.01 8.30 2.35
CA THR A 80 11.10 9.72 2.79
C THR A 80 11.50 10.69 1.67
N GLY A 81 11.72 10.22 0.45
CA GLY A 81 12.02 11.02 -0.73
C GLY A 81 11.06 10.76 -1.87
N ILE A 82 11.54 10.97 -3.11
CA ILE A 82 10.70 10.76 -4.30
C ILE A 82 10.33 9.27 -4.39
N SER A 83 9.03 8.97 -4.49
CA SER A 83 8.56 7.60 -4.70
C SER A 83 9.02 7.06 -6.06
N PRO A 84 9.45 5.78 -6.16
CA PRO A 84 9.75 5.14 -7.44
C PRO A 84 8.60 5.13 -8.45
N LEU A 85 7.36 5.42 -8.01
CA LEU A 85 6.23 5.64 -8.93
C LEU A 85 6.45 6.84 -9.87
N PHE A 86 7.33 7.77 -9.50
CA PHE A 86 7.69 8.93 -10.29
C PHE A 86 9.04 8.75 -11.03
N TRP A 87 9.46 7.51 -11.26
CA TRP A 87 10.73 7.20 -11.92
C TRP A 87 10.88 7.96 -13.25
N ASP A 88 9.87 7.85 -14.13
CA ASP A 88 9.86 8.50 -15.43
C ASP A 88 9.82 10.04 -15.34
N ASP A 89 9.35 10.58 -14.21
CA ASP A 89 9.39 12.01 -13.95
C ASP A 89 10.76 12.50 -13.48
N VAL A 90 11.60 11.62 -12.95
CA VAL A 90 12.98 11.90 -12.57
C VAL A 90 13.93 11.72 -13.74
N MET A 91 13.65 10.77 -14.63
CA MET A 91 14.49 10.48 -15.79
C MET A 91 14.72 11.69 -16.67
N GLY A 92 15.99 11.95 -17.02
CA GLY A 92 16.37 13.07 -17.86
C GLY A 92 16.34 14.45 -17.19
N ARG A 93 15.98 14.56 -15.90
CA ARG A 93 16.07 15.81 -15.13
C ARG A 93 17.51 16.22 -14.92
N VAL A 94 17.73 17.52 -14.72
CA VAL A 94 19.04 18.06 -14.33
C VAL A 94 19.07 18.29 -12.82
N ILE A 95 20.17 17.86 -12.20
CA ILE A 95 20.45 18.02 -10.77
C ILE A 95 20.88 19.46 -10.46
N LYS A 96 20.35 20.04 -9.38
CA LYS A 96 20.58 21.44 -8.96
C LYS A 96 21.79 21.64 -8.06
N ARG A 97 22.25 20.59 -7.38
CA ARG A 97 23.37 20.61 -6.43
C ARG A 97 24.09 19.28 -6.43
N ASP A 98 25.31 19.23 -5.94
CA ASP A 98 26.01 17.95 -5.78
C ASP A 98 25.23 17.01 -4.84
N LEU A 99 25.13 15.74 -5.23
CA LEU A 99 24.51 14.65 -4.48
C LEU A 99 25.53 13.53 -4.29
N ALA A 100 25.61 13.01 -3.08
CA ALA A 100 26.48 11.88 -2.77
C ALA A 100 25.81 10.54 -3.11
N PHE A 101 26.62 9.50 -3.28
CA PHE A 101 26.17 8.11 -3.30
C PHE A 101 25.24 7.83 -2.10
N ASP A 102 24.16 7.10 -2.36
CA ASP A 102 23.12 6.72 -1.39
C ASP A 102 22.30 7.86 -0.80
N GLU A 103 22.48 9.10 -1.27
CA GLU A 103 21.63 10.20 -0.88
C GLU A 103 20.20 10.02 -1.43
N VAL A 104 19.21 10.29 -0.59
CA VAL A 104 17.78 10.20 -0.96
C VAL A 104 17.42 11.40 -1.83
N LEU A 105 16.95 11.14 -3.05
CA LEU A 105 16.61 12.18 -4.00
C LEU A 105 15.33 12.90 -3.57
N GLN A 106 15.37 14.23 -3.58
CA GLN A 106 14.24 15.11 -3.31
C GLN A 106 13.86 15.92 -4.54
N TRP A 107 12.59 16.33 -4.64
CA TRP A 107 12.14 17.17 -5.76
C TRP A 107 12.88 18.51 -5.82
N GLY A 108 13.30 19.03 -4.67
CA GLY A 108 14.12 20.24 -4.57
C GLY A 108 15.50 20.10 -5.22
N ASP A 109 16.02 18.89 -5.39
CA ASP A 109 17.30 18.61 -6.03
C ASP A 109 17.19 18.65 -7.57
N LEU A 110 15.99 18.67 -8.13
CA LEU A 110 15.73 18.56 -9.56
C LEU A 110 15.21 19.87 -10.16
N THR A 111 15.63 20.16 -11.38
CA THR A 111 15.06 21.21 -12.23
C THR A 111 13.58 20.95 -12.57
N GLU A 112 12.82 22.04 -12.74
CA GLU A 112 11.45 21.97 -13.28
C GLU A 112 11.46 21.44 -14.72
N ARG A 113 10.32 20.99 -15.26
CA ARG A 113 10.27 20.45 -16.63
C ARG A 113 10.30 21.61 -17.63
#